data_AF-A0A4R9J3A3-F1
#
_entry.id   AF-A0A4R9J3A3-F1
#
_cell.length_a   1.000
_cell.length_b   1.000
_cell.length_c   1.000
_cell.angle_alpha   90.00
_cell.angle_beta   90.00
_cell.angle_gamma   90.00
#
_symmetry.space_group_name_H-M   'P 1'
#
loop_
_entity.id
_entity.type
_entity.pdbx_description
1 polymer ?
#
loop_
_entity_poly.entity_id
_entity_poly.type
_entity_poly.pdbx_seq_one_letter_code
_entity_poly.pdbx_strand_id
1 'polypeptide(L)'
;MAYFTKGSLIFILLTTLILQCKDENTSKDGGNMTEEDLWFSKLPDLTSEEREIFQGVYEVEVGRAFAEEYAPDAKIQYSYINQCAYFEPNGKIFRIWYTNNDQEILFDVKRESDTRFVFKRGNKHFSARYSNKGWLTFILFKDPKSQTDLAKTNQSYEDCHEEQLNIFKSGG
;
A
#
# COMPACT_ATOMS: atom_id res chain seq x y z
N MET A 1 22.99 53.42 53.10
CA MET A 1 23.67 54.03 51.94
C MET A 1 24.04 52.92 50.97
N ALA A 2 23.64 53.07 49.72
CA ALA A 2 23.73 52.07 48.66
C ALA A 2 25.18 51.79 48.23
N TYR A 3 25.44 50.58 47.73
CA TYR A 3 26.16 50.40 46.47
C TYR A 3 25.65 49.12 45.77
N PHE A 4 24.92 49.35 44.68
CA PHE A 4 24.65 48.38 43.62
C PHE A 4 25.96 48.14 42.85
N THR A 5 26.33 46.88 42.62
CA THR A 5 27.32 46.52 41.60
C THR A 5 26.70 45.63 40.54
N LYS A 6 26.96 46.07 39.31
CA LYS A 6 26.55 45.53 38.02
C LYS A 6 27.15 44.15 37.78
N GLY A 7 26.37 43.28 37.15
CA GLY A 7 26.86 42.05 36.55
C GLY A 7 25.81 41.50 35.59
N SER A 8 25.78 42.05 34.39
CA SER A 8 25.13 41.44 33.23
C SER A 8 25.51 39.96 33.13
N LEU A 9 24.56 39.08 32.76
CA LEU A 9 24.76 38.12 31.67
C LEU A 9 23.46 37.36 31.40
N ILE A 10 23.03 37.45 30.14
CA ILE A 10 22.27 36.44 29.38
C ILE A 10 20.80 36.26 29.75
N PHE A 11 19.98 37.09 29.09
CA PHE A 11 18.60 36.76 28.73
C PHE A 11 18.62 35.52 27.81
N ILE A 12 18.27 34.34 28.33
CA ILE A 12 17.92 33.19 27.49
C ILE A 12 16.50 33.45 27.00
N LEU A 13 16.40 33.96 25.78
CA LEU A 13 15.14 34.00 25.04
C LEU A 13 14.78 32.54 24.72
N LEU A 14 13.94 31.94 25.55
CA LEU A 14 13.36 30.63 25.34
C LEU A 14 12.33 30.78 24.20
N THR A 15 12.78 30.68 22.94
CA THR A 15 11.87 30.51 21.81
C THR A 15 11.30 29.11 21.89
N THR A 16 10.19 28.98 22.61
CA THR A 16 9.24 27.89 22.46
C THR A 16 8.72 27.91 21.02
N LEU A 17 9.35 27.13 20.15
CA LEU A 17 8.73 26.64 18.92
C LEU A 17 7.55 25.77 19.37
N ILE A 18 6.41 26.41 19.60
CA ILE A 18 5.13 25.72 19.61
C ILE A 18 4.95 25.29 18.15
N LEU A 19 5.17 24.00 17.91
CA LEU A 19 4.63 23.28 16.77
C LEU A 19 3.20 23.75 16.59
N GLN A 20 2.97 24.59 15.58
CA GLN A 20 1.66 24.69 14.98
C GLN A 20 1.45 23.33 14.30
N CYS A 21 0.86 22.38 15.04
CA CYS A 21 0.03 21.36 14.44
C CYS A 21 -1.05 22.14 13.69
N LYS A 22 -0.75 22.45 12.43
CA LYS A 22 -1.76 22.79 11.45
C LYS A 22 -2.57 21.52 11.32
N ASP A 23 -3.70 21.48 12.03
CA ASP A 23 -4.78 20.56 11.76
C ASP A 23 -5.10 20.73 10.28
N GLU A 24 -4.48 19.87 9.48
CA GLU A 24 -4.74 19.79 8.06
C GLU A 24 -6.12 19.19 7.95
N ASN A 25 -7.09 20.10 7.79
CA ASN A 25 -8.43 19.90 7.31
C ASN A 25 -8.79 18.41 7.18
N THR A 26 -9.38 17.84 8.22
CA THR A 26 -10.43 16.84 8.00
C THR A 26 -11.51 17.57 7.21
N SER A 27 -11.33 17.58 5.89
CA SER A 27 -12.42 17.57 4.93
C SER A 27 -13.32 16.43 5.38
N LYS A 28 -14.35 16.78 6.16
CA LYS A 28 -15.57 15.97 6.22
C LYS A 28 -16.21 16.13 4.85
N ASP A 29 -15.63 15.46 3.87
CA ASP A 29 -16.32 15.15 2.64
C ASP A 29 -17.37 14.13 3.07
N GLY A 30 -18.57 14.61 3.35
CA GLY A 30 -19.78 13.80 3.47
C GLY A 30 -20.15 13.23 2.09
N GLY A 31 -19.17 12.67 1.39
CA GLY A 31 -19.37 11.96 0.15
C GLY A 31 -20.28 10.78 0.45
N ASN A 32 -21.41 10.73 -0.24
CA ASN A 32 -22.25 9.54 -0.23
C ASN A 32 -21.36 8.33 -0.55
N MET A 33 -21.16 7.46 0.43
CA MET A 33 -20.50 6.17 0.23
C MET A 33 -21.23 5.44 -0.89
N THR A 34 -20.48 4.90 -1.84
CA THR A 34 -21.07 4.07 -2.90
C THR A 34 -21.60 2.78 -2.29
N GLU A 35 -22.52 2.09 -2.99
CA GLU A 35 -22.96 0.74 -2.58
C GLU A 35 -21.78 -0.22 -2.41
N GLU A 36 -20.75 -0.05 -3.24
CA GLU A 36 -19.48 -0.77 -3.21
C GLU A 36 -18.69 -0.51 -1.92
N ASP A 37 -18.58 0.75 -1.49
CA ASP A 37 -17.95 1.12 -0.22
C ASP A 37 -18.71 0.54 0.97
N LEU A 38 -20.03 0.60 0.93
CA LEU A 38 -20.90 0.05 1.97
C LEU A 38 -20.80 -1.48 2.06
N TRP A 39 -20.73 -2.17 0.92
CA TRP A 39 -20.49 -3.61 0.90
C TRP A 39 -19.13 -3.96 1.50
N PHE A 40 -18.05 -3.32 1.02
CA PHE A 40 -16.70 -3.60 1.50
C PHE A 40 -16.52 -3.33 3.00
N SER A 41 -17.12 -2.26 3.52
CA SER A 41 -17.06 -1.92 4.95
C SER A 41 -17.70 -2.98 5.87
N LYS A 42 -18.63 -3.78 5.35
CA LYS A 42 -19.27 -4.89 6.09
C LYS A 42 -18.42 -6.16 6.11
N LEU A 43 -17.38 -6.25 5.28
CA LEU A 43 -16.49 -7.40 5.27
C LEU A 43 -15.64 -7.43 6.56
N PRO A 44 -15.43 -8.62 7.15
CA PRO A 44 -14.55 -8.78 8.29
C PRO A 44 -13.13 -8.28 8.00
N ASP A 45 -12.52 -7.65 9.02
CA ASP A 45 -11.07 -7.47 9.04
C ASP A 45 -10.34 -8.83 9.10
N LEU A 46 -9.07 -8.83 8.69
CA LEU A 46 -8.20 -9.97 8.89
C LEU A 46 -7.99 -10.22 10.40
N THR A 47 -7.97 -11.49 10.79
CA THR A 47 -7.57 -11.95 12.11
C THR A 47 -6.08 -11.71 12.35
N SER A 48 -5.62 -11.74 13.61
CA SER A 48 -4.19 -11.59 13.91
C SER A 48 -3.33 -12.65 13.21
N GLU A 49 -3.80 -13.89 13.18
CA GLU A 49 -3.11 -15.00 12.50
C GLU A 49 -3.00 -14.76 10.98
N GLU A 50 -4.08 -14.34 10.32
CA GLU A 50 -4.05 -14.00 8.90
C GLU A 50 -3.08 -12.84 8.60
N ARG A 51 -3.06 -11.81 9.46
CA ARG A 51 -2.12 -10.69 9.30
C ARG A 51 -0.66 -11.15 9.36
N GLU A 52 -0.33 -12.04 10.28
CA GLU A 52 1.03 -12.59 10.39
C GLU A 52 1.42 -13.45 9.18
N ILE A 53 0.48 -14.26 8.67
CA ILE A 53 0.70 -15.07 7.46
C ILE A 53 1.00 -14.16 6.25
N PHE A 54 0.19 -13.12 6.06
CA PHE A 54 0.29 -12.27 4.88
C PHE A 54 1.34 -11.18 4.96
N GLN A 55 1.78 -10.78 6.15
CA GLN A 55 2.83 -9.77 6.30
C GLN A 55 4.10 -10.18 5.54
N GLY A 56 4.65 -9.27 4.72
CA GLY A 56 5.91 -9.49 4.01
C GLY A 56 5.92 -8.94 2.59
N VAL A 57 6.99 -9.28 1.87
CA VAL A 57 7.26 -8.84 0.50
C VAL A 57 6.87 -9.96 -0.46
N TYR A 58 6.33 -9.56 -1.61
CA TYR A 58 5.89 -10.47 -2.66
C TYR A 58 6.41 -10.00 -4.01
N GLU A 59 6.83 -10.96 -4.83
CA GLU A 59 6.97 -10.75 -6.27
C GLU A 59 5.61 -10.95 -6.93
N VAL A 60 5.27 -10.02 -7.82
CA VAL A 60 3.96 -9.95 -8.45
C VAL A 60 4.08 -9.78 -9.95
N GLU A 61 3.47 -10.67 -10.72
CA GLU A 61 3.37 -10.52 -12.17
C GLU A 61 1.99 -9.94 -12.56
N VAL A 62 1.89 -8.63 -12.74
CA VAL A 62 0.61 -8.01 -13.15
C VAL A 62 0.51 -7.91 -14.67
N GLY A 63 -0.65 -8.31 -15.20
CA GLY A 63 -0.97 -8.12 -16.62
C GLY A 63 -1.34 -6.67 -16.96
N ARG A 64 -1.27 -6.33 -18.25
CA ARG A 64 -1.67 -5.00 -18.77
C ARG A 64 -3.05 -4.54 -18.30
N ALA A 65 -4.04 -5.44 -18.30
CA ALA A 65 -5.40 -5.12 -17.87
C ALA A 65 -5.49 -4.65 -16.41
N PHE A 66 -4.68 -5.24 -15.53
CA PHE A 66 -4.58 -4.79 -14.14
C PHE A 66 -4.06 -3.35 -14.07
N ALA A 67 -2.99 -3.06 -14.82
CA ALA A 67 -2.41 -1.73 -14.82
C ALA A 67 -3.36 -0.68 -15.42
N GLU A 68 -4.06 -0.99 -16.50
CA GLU A 68 -5.08 -0.09 -17.08
C GLU A 68 -6.23 0.21 -16.10
N GLU A 69 -6.56 -0.74 -15.22
CA GLU A 69 -7.64 -0.58 -14.25
C GLU A 69 -7.20 0.16 -12.97
N TYR A 70 -6.01 -0.15 -12.44
CA TYR A 70 -5.56 0.35 -11.12
C TYR A 70 -4.45 1.39 -11.19
N ALA A 71 -3.78 1.56 -12.32
CA ALA A 71 -2.76 2.59 -12.57
C ALA A 71 -2.81 3.09 -14.03
N PRO A 72 -3.94 3.66 -14.48
CA PRO A 72 -4.14 4.06 -15.88
C PRO A 72 -3.09 5.06 -16.39
N ASP A 73 -2.53 5.87 -15.50
CA ASP A 73 -1.52 6.87 -15.82
C ASP A 73 -0.13 6.28 -16.08
N ALA A 74 0.07 4.98 -15.82
CA ALA A 74 1.36 4.31 -15.94
C ALA A 74 1.77 3.98 -17.40
N LYS A 75 0.91 4.21 -18.40
CA LYS A 75 1.25 4.11 -19.85
C LYS A 75 2.04 2.83 -20.21
N ILE A 76 1.53 1.69 -19.78
CA ILE A 76 2.16 0.38 -19.93
C ILE A 76 2.22 -0.07 -21.39
N GLN A 77 3.41 -0.47 -21.84
CA GLN A 77 3.62 -1.01 -23.20
C GLN A 77 3.67 -2.55 -23.26
N TYR A 78 3.98 -3.22 -22.15
CA TYR A 78 4.13 -4.68 -22.09
C TYR A 78 2.84 -5.39 -21.70
N SER A 79 2.69 -6.65 -22.13
CA SER A 79 1.55 -7.50 -21.77
C SER A 79 1.58 -7.95 -20.30
N TYR A 80 2.78 -8.11 -19.74
CA TYR A 80 3.03 -8.53 -18.36
C TYR A 80 4.17 -7.73 -17.76
N ILE A 81 4.08 -7.47 -16.46
CA ILE A 81 5.01 -6.63 -15.72
C ILE A 81 5.24 -7.22 -14.34
N ASN A 82 6.52 -7.45 -14.03
CA ASN A 82 6.95 -7.87 -12.70
C ASN A 82 7.04 -6.66 -11.77
N GLN A 83 6.53 -6.82 -10.56
CA GLN A 83 6.42 -5.79 -9.54
C GLN A 83 6.72 -6.35 -8.17
N CYS A 84 6.98 -5.43 -7.24
CA CYS A 84 7.13 -5.74 -5.83
C CYS A 84 5.88 -5.28 -5.10
N ALA A 85 5.39 -6.15 -4.22
CA ALA A 85 4.33 -5.80 -3.31
C ALA A 85 4.72 -6.03 -1.86
N TYR A 86 4.13 -5.24 -0.99
CA TYR A 86 4.33 -5.30 0.44
C TYR A 86 2.99 -5.31 1.15
N PHE A 87 2.82 -6.30 2.02
CA PHE A 87 1.71 -6.36 2.94
C PHE A 87 2.15 -5.74 4.27
N GLU A 88 1.52 -4.63 4.63
CA GLU A 88 1.93 -3.84 5.80
C GLU A 88 1.78 -4.63 7.12
N PRO A 89 2.52 -4.28 8.19
CA PRO A 89 2.44 -4.97 9.48
C PRO A 89 1.06 -4.88 10.14
N ASN A 90 0.28 -3.86 9.78
CA ASN A 90 -1.12 -3.75 10.19
C ASN A 90 -2.03 -4.79 9.53
N GLY A 91 -1.54 -5.50 8.52
CA GLY A 91 -2.23 -6.52 7.74
C GLY A 91 -3.53 -6.04 7.10
N LYS A 92 -3.66 -4.75 6.83
CA LYS A 92 -4.84 -4.13 6.22
C LYS A 92 -4.53 -3.44 4.91
N ILE A 93 -3.27 -3.08 4.67
CA ILE A 93 -2.85 -2.39 3.47
C ILE A 93 -1.92 -3.30 2.68
N PHE A 94 -2.26 -3.51 1.41
CA PHE A 94 -1.40 -4.14 0.42
C PHE A 94 -0.93 -3.08 -0.57
N ARG A 95 0.38 -2.94 -0.69
CA ARG A 95 1.06 -1.97 -1.53
C ARG A 95 1.67 -2.71 -2.71
N ILE A 96 1.39 -2.29 -3.94
CA ILE A 96 2.12 -2.74 -5.12
C ILE A 96 2.85 -1.54 -5.68
N TRP A 97 4.16 -1.65 -5.80
CA TRP A 97 4.93 -0.64 -6.50
C TRP A 97 4.99 -0.94 -7.99
N TYR A 98 4.91 0.12 -8.79
CA TYR A 98 4.91 0.08 -10.23
C TYR A 98 6.20 0.67 -10.80
N THR A 99 7.19 -0.20 -10.98
CA THR A 99 8.58 0.08 -11.43
C THR A 99 8.68 1.08 -12.58
N ASN A 100 7.82 0.99 -13.60
CA ASN A 100 7.95 1.79 -14.82
C ASN A 100 7.61 3.29 -14.65
N ASN A 101 6.99 3.71 -13.54
CA ASN A 101 6.66 5.14 -13.29
C ASN A 101 6.80 5.57 -11.84
N ASP A 102 7.47 4.76 -11.01
CA ASP A 102 7.62 5.00 -9.58
C ASP A 102 6.28 5.29 -8.87
N GLN A 103 5.24 4.56 -9.26
CA GLN A 103 3.90 4.73 -8.71
C GLN A 103 3.57 3.63 -7.73
N GLU A 104 3.04 3.99 -6.57
CA GLU A 104 2.51 3.03 -5.62
C GLU A 104 0.99 2.92 -5.73
N ILE A 105 0.51 1.69 -5.69
CA ILE A 105 -0.90 1.34 -5.67
C ILE A 105 -1.19 0.75 -4.29
N LEU A 106 -2.06 1.40 -3.53
CA LEU A 106 -2.48 0.93 -2.22
C LEU A 106 -3.88 0.32 -2.31
N PHE A 107 -4.04 -0.81 -1.62
CA PHE A 107 -5.30 -1.53 -1.48
C PHE A 107 -5.64 -1.74 -0.02
N ASP A 108 -6.87 -1.41 0.36
CA ASP A 108 -7.46 -1.90 1.60
C ASP A 108 -7.77 -3.39 1.44
N VAL A 109 -7.50 -4.18 2.48
CA VAL A 109 -7.70 -5.62 2.44
C VAL A 109 -8.71 -6.07 3.50
N LYS A 110 -9.68 -6.88 3.06
CA LYS A 110 -10.72 -7.48 3.89
C LYS A 110 -10.88 -8.96 3.59
N ARG A 111 -11.43 -9.71 4.54
CA ARG A 111 -11.73 -11.13 4.38
C ARG A 111 -13.15 -11.29 3.80
N GLU A 112 -13.27 -12.02 2.70
CA GLU A 112 -14.56 -12.43 2.13
C GLU A 112 -14.97 -13.82 2.63
N SER A 113 -14.01 -14.75 2.70
CA SER A 113 -14.20 -16.10 3.23
C SER A 113 -12.86 -16.64 3.75
N ASP A 114 -12.86 -17.84 4.31
CA ASP A 114 -11.65 -18.48 4.86
C ASP A 114 -10.52 -18.69 3.83
N THR A 115 -10.85 -18.62 2.54
CA THR A 115 -9.86 -18.75 1.46
C THR A 115 -9.88 -17.58 0.49
N ARG A 116 -10.67 -16.52 0.71
CA ARG A 116 -10.77 -15.38 -0.22
C ARG A 116 -10.69 -14.05 0.50
N PHE A 117 -9.88 -13.17 -0.07
CA PHE A 117 -9.60 -11.83 0.43
C PHE A 117 -9.89 -10.82 -0.67
N VAL A 118 -10.45 -9.67 -0.30
CA VAL A 118 -10.82 -8.59 -1.22
C VAL A 118 -9.85 -7.44 -1.01
N PHE A 119 -9.32 -6.94 -2.12
CA PHE A 119 -8.39 -5.82 -2.19
C PHE A 119 -9.09 -4.68 -2.91
N LYS A 120 -9.26 -3.55 -2.24
CA LYS A 120 -10.05 -2.42 -2.75
C LYS A 120 -9.22 -1.15 -2.86
N ARG A 121 -9.40 -0.43 -3.97
CA ARG A 121 -8.86 0.91 -4.24
C ARG A 121 -9.96 1.76 -4.86
N GLY A 122 -10.42 2.80 -4.17
CA GLY A 122 -11.56 3.60 -4.63
C GLY A 122 -12.77 2.69 -4.93
N ASN A 123 -13.42 2.87 -6.08
CA ASN A 123 -14.57 2.05 -6.50
C ASN A 123 -14.18 0.76 -7.25
N LYS A 124 -12.92 0.34 -7.15
CA LYS A 124 -12.39 -0.86 -7.81
C LYS A 124 -11.96 -1.86 -6.75
N HIS A 125 -12.17 -3.14 -7.03
CA HIS A 125 -11.66 -4.22 -6.19
C HIS A 125 -11.28 -5.44 -7.00
N PHE A 126 -10.43 -6.29 -6.43
CA PHE A 126 -10.23 -7.66 -6.90
C PHE A 126 -10.20 -8.62 -5.71
N SER A 127 -10.22 -9.93 -5.99
CA SER A 127 -10.17 -10.97 -4.97
C SER A 127 -8.94 -11.83 -5.19
N ALA A 128 -8.22 -12.14 -4.11
CA ALA A 128 -7.21 -13.17 -4.13
C ALA A 128 -7.71 -14.40 -3.37
N ARG A 129 -7.41 -15.59 -3.90
CA ARG A 129 -7.60 -16.85 -3.19
C ARG A 129 -6.31 -17.22 -2.48
N TYR A 130 -6.40 -17.51 -1.19
CA TYR A 130 -5.31 -18.10 -0.43
C TYR A 130 -5.30 -19.61 -0.61
N SER A 131 -4.12 -20.16 -0.85
CA SER A 131 -3.86 -21.59 -0.71
C SER A 131 -2.97 -21.85 0.50
N ASN A 132 -3.20 -22.97 1.18
CA ASN A 132 -2.41 -23.47 2.31
C ASN A 132 -0.91 -23.70 2.04
N LYS A 133 -0.43 -23.40 0.83
CA LYS A 133 0.99 -23.42 0.46
C LYS A 133 1.68 -22.06 0.65
N GLY A 134 0.99 -21.04 1.17
CA GLY A 134 1.55 -19.70 1.37
C GLY A 134 1.44 -18.79 0.14
N TRP A 135 0.63 -19.17 -0.85
CA TRP A 135 0.44 -18.42 -2.10
C TRP A 135 -0.90 -17.69 -2.08
N LEU A 136 -0.90 -16.45 -2.54
CA LEU A 136 -2.10 -15.70 -2.88
C LEU A 136 -2.24 -15.70 -4.41
N THR A 137 -3.29 -16.33 -4.93
CA THR A 137 -3.61 -16.30 -6.36
C THR A 137 -4.62 -15.19 -6.61
N PHE A 138 -4.23 -14.16 -7.35
CA PHE A 138 -5.15 -13.11 -7.78
C PHE A 138 -6.13 -13.62 -8.82
N ILE A 139 -7.36 -13.15 -8.72
CA ILE A 139 -8.40 -13.35 -9.72
C ILE A 139 -8.84 -11.96 -10.18
N LEU A 140 -8.47 -11.57 -11.41
CA LEU A 140 -8.94 -10.30 -11.97
C LEU A 140 -10.39 -10.45 -12.44
N PHE A 141 -11.22 -9.45 -12.10
CA PHE A 141 -12.69 -9.56 -12.05
C PHE A 141 -13.44 -9.62 -13.38
N LYS A 142 -12.80 -10.05 -14.47
CA LYS A 142 -13.48 -10.21 -15.77
C LYS A 142 -13.19 -11.51 -16.51
N ASP A 143 -12.14 -12.24 -16.14
CA ASP A 143 -11.86 -13.54 -16.76
C ASP A 143 -11.13 -14.44 -15.77
N PRO A 144 -11.68 -15.61 -15.38
CA PRO A 144 -10.98 -16.59 -14.55
C PRO A 144 -9.66 -17.08 -15.17
N LYS A 145 -9.35 -16.75 -16.43
CA LYS A 145 -8.06 -17.00 -17.09
C LYS A 145 -6.95 -16.00 -16.75
N SER A 146 -7.29 -14.88 -16.10
CA SER A 146 -6.31 -13.89 -15.64
C SER A 146 -5.93 -14.15 -14.18
N GLN A 147 -5.25 -15.28 -13.96
CA GLN A 147 -4.68 -15.66 -12.68
C GLN A 147 -3.22 -15.24 -12.64
N THR A 148 -2.85 -14.55 -11.57
CA THR A 148 -1.46 -14.24 -11.23
C THR A 148 -1.21 -14.82 -9.85
N ASP A 149 -0.13 -15.57 -9.70
CA ASP A 149 0.32 -16.05 -8.41
C ASP A 149 1.26 -15.04 -7.74
N LEU A 150 1.06 -14.80 -6.45
CA LEU A 150 1.99 -14.07 -5.59
C LEU A 150 2.94 -15.04 -4.91
N ALA A 151 4.23 -14.88 -5.20
CA ALA A 151 5.29 -15.58 -4.48
C ALA A 151 5.81 -14.70 -3.35
N LYS A 152 5.65 -15.15 -2.11
CA LYS A 152 6.27 -14.47 -0.95
C LYS A 152 7.79 -14.64 -1.04
N THR A 153 8.51 -13.54 -0.90
CA THR A 153 9.98 -13.53 -0.92
C THR A 153 10.55 -13.26 0.47
N ASN A 154 11.80 -13.70 0.69
CA ASN A 154 12.57 -13.42 1.90
C ASN A 154 13.41 -12.13 1.77
N GLN A 155 13.38 -11.47 0.61
CA GLN A 155 14.08 -10.22 0.35
C GLN A 155 13.41 -9.05 1.08
N SER A 156 14.16 -7.95 1.28
CA SER A 156 13.57 -6.68 1.69
C SER A 156 12.73 -6.09 0.55
N TYR A 157 11.87 -5.12 0.89
CA TYR A 157 11.04 -4.47 -0.12
C TYR A 157 11.91 -3.64 -1.08
N GLU A 158 12.94 -3.01 -0.54
CA GLU A 158 13.95 -2.23 -1.27
C GLU A 158 14.78 -3.11 -2.22
N ASP A 159 15.20 -4.30 -1.77
CA ASP A 159 15.97 -5.22 -2.62
C ASP A 159 15.13 -5.71 -3.80
N CYS A 160 13.89 -6.13 -3.55
CA CYS A 160 12.96 -6.52 -4.61
C CYS A 160 12.79 -5.37 -5.61
N HIS A 161 12.56 -4.16 -5.09
CA HIS A 161 12.36 -2.97 -5.89
C HIS A 161 13.55 -2.67 -6.81
N GLU A 162 14.78 -2.72 -6.29
CA GLU A 162 15.99 -2.54 -7.08
C GLU A 162 16.17 -3.64 -8.14
N GLU A 163 15.90 -4.90 -7.79
CA GLU A 163 15.98 -6.03 -8.71
C GLU A 163 15.04 -5.86 -9.90
N GLN A 164 13.77 -5.53 -9.63
CA GLN A 164 12.78 -5.36 -10.71
C GLN A 164 13.07 -4.14 -11.58
N LEU A 165 13.58 -3.04 -11.03
CA LEU A 165 14.07 -1.91 -11.85
C LEU A 165 15.19 -2.31 -12.79
N ASN A 166 16.13 -3.11 -12.31
CA ASN A 166 17.28 -3.52 -13.10
C ASN A 166 16.86 -4.44 -14.26
N ILE A 167 15.86 -5.30 -14.05
CA ILE A 167 15.25 -6.12 -15.11
C ILE A 167 14.66 -5.22 -16.20
N PHE A 168 13.88 -4.19 -15.83
CA PHE A 168 13.31 -3.25 -16.81
C PHE A 168 14.36 -2.42 -17.53
N LYS A 169 15.40 -1.96 -16.83
CA LYS A 169 16.49 -1.14 -17.43
C LYS A 169 17.39 -1.93 -18.36
N SER A 170 17.56 -3.24 -18.15
CA SER A 170 18.45 -4.10 -18.95
C SER A 170 17.77 -4.75 -20.16
N GLY A 171 16.43 -4.65 -20.27
CA GLY A 171 15.62 -5.22 -21.35
C GLY A 171 15.00 -4.22 -22.33
N GLY A 172 15.59 -3.02 -22.49
CA GLY A 172 15.17 -2.00 -23.46
C GLY A 172 15.83 -2.11 -24.82
#